data_AF-A0A6I7XPB6-F1
#
_entry.id   AF-A0A6I7XPB6-F1
#
_cell.length_a   1.000
_cell.length_b   1.000
_cell.length_c   1.000
_cell.angle_alpha   90.00
_cell.angle_beta   90.00
_cell.angle_gamma   90.00
#
_symmetry.space_group_name_H-M   'P 1'
#
loop_
_entity.id
_entity.type
_entity.pdbx_description
1 polymer ?
#
loop_
_entity_poly.entity_id
_entity_poly.type
_entity_poly.pdbx_seq_one_letter_code
_entity_poly.pdbx_strand_id
1 'polypeptide(L)'
;MWDAAPVWDRATEDLSVWDRSSEDLSVWDRTAGELAVWDSGAGDLAVWDSASKDLAVWDSAPGDLAVWDSVSEDLAVWDAGSGDLAVWDATPGDLSVWDAASDDLSVWDRAPQPLAA
;
A
#
# COMPACT_ATOMS: atom_id res chain seq x y z
N MET A 1 -14.75 11.07 -8.50
CA MET A 1 -15.23 10.28 -9.64
C MET A 1 -13.97 9.52 -10.03
N TRP A 2 -13.85 8.25 -9.62
CA TRP A 2 -12.63 7.46 -9.86
C TRP A 2 -12.61 7.12 -11.36
N ASP A 3 -11.93 7.92 -12.17
CA ASP A 3 -11.97 7.81 -13.63
C ASP A 3 -10.94 6.82 -14.22
N ALA A 4 -10.00 6.31 -13.40
CA ALA A 4 -9.10 5.23 -13.81
C ALA A 4 -9.65 3.84 -13.44
N ALA A 5 -9.45 2.87 -14.34
CA ALA A 5 -9.82 1.49 -14.07
C ALA A 5 -8.84 0.86 -13.05
N PRO A 6 -9.33 0.21 -11.97
CA PRO A 6 -8.47 -0.42 -10.98
C PRO A 6 -7.60 -1.55 -11.56
N VAL A 7 -6.37 -1.67 -11.08
CA VAL A 7 -5.49 -2.82 -11.35
C VAL A 7 -5.94 -3.97 -10.45
N TRP A 8 -6.30 -5.10 -11.07
CA TRP A 8 -6.67 -6.32 -10.36
C TRP A 8 -5.74 -7.44 -10.74
N ASP A 9 -4.99 -7.96 -9.77
CA ASP A 9 -4.24 -9.19 -9.95
C ASP A 9 -4.73 -10.34 -9.05
N ARG A 10 -4.63 -11.54 -9.62
CA ARG A 10 -4.97 -12.83 -9.01
C ARG A 10 -4.00 -13.93 -9.44
N ALA A 11 -2.88 -13.56 -10.07
CA ALA A 11 -1.84 -14.51 -10.44
C ALA A 11 -1.12 -15.06 -9.20
N THR A 12 -0.14 -15.93 -9.38
CA THR A 12 0.75 -16.39 -8.29
C THR A 12 2.17 -15.90 -8.52
N GLU A 13 2.32 -14.87 -9.34
CA GLU A 13 3.59 -14.28 -9.75
C GLU A 13 3.69 -12.89 -9.13
N ASP A 14 4.88 -12.30 -9.19
CA ASP A 14 5.12 -10.96 -8.65
C ASP A 14 4.43 -9.90 -9.53
N LEU A 15 3.82 -8.91 -8.88
CA LEU A 15 3.16 -7.79 -9.54
C LEU A 15 3.96 -6.50 -9.31
N SER A 16 4.19 -5.76 -10.39
CA SER A 16 4.72 -4.40 -10.33
C SER A 16 3.79 -3.44 -11.04
N VAL A 17 3.27 -2.47 -10.30
CA VAL A 17 2.41 -1.40 -10.81
C VAL A 17 3.18 -0.10 -10.82
N TRP A 18 3.07 0.63 -11.92
CA TRP A 18 3.63 1.96 -12.05
C TRP A 18 2.59 2.91 -12.62
N ASP A 19 2.28 3.98 -11.89
CA ASP A 19 1.44 5.06 -12.39
C ASP A 19 2.17 6.42 -12.43
N ARG A 20 1.79 7.23 -13.43
CA ARG A 20 2.21 8.64 -13.60
C ARG A 20 1.05 9.48 -14.13
N SER A 21 -0.17 9.00 -13.99
CA SER A 21 -1.35 9.65 -14.55
C SER A 21 -1.73 10.87 -13.70
N SER A 22 -2.84 11.52 -14.01
CA SER A 22 -3.37 12.56 -13.11
C SER A 22 -4.77 12.17 -12.64
N GLU A 23 -4.95 10.87 -12.46
CA GLU A 23 -6.18 10.21 -12.05
C GLU A 23 -5.86 9.30 -10.85
N ASP A 24 -6.85 9.05 -10.01
CA ASP A 24 -6.70 8.19 -8.83
C ASP A 24 -6.34 6.76 -9.25
N LEU A 25 -5.36 6.14 -8.57
CA LEU A 25 -4.97 4.76 -8.80
C LEU A 25 -5.53 3.86 -7.70
N SER A 26 -6.11 2.74 -8.09
CA SER A 26 -6.50 1.67 -7.16
C SER A 26 -5.86 0.35 -7.58
N VAL A 27 -5.10 -0.26 -6.68
CA VAL A 27 -4.44 -1.57 -6.87
C VAL A 27 -5.05 -2.57 -5.92
N TRP A 28 -5.47 -3.70 -6.46
CA TRP A 28 -5.94 -4.84 -5.70
C TRP A 28 -5.15 -6.09 -6.05
N ASP A 29 -4.45 -6.63 -5.06
CA ASP A 29 -3.64 -7.83 -5.18
C ASP A 29 -4.15 -8.96 -4.27
N ARG A 30 -4.11 -10.19 -4.79
CA ARG A 30 -4.43 -11.42 -4.03
C ARG A 30 -3.48 -12.55 -4.38
N THR A 31 -2.27 -12.22 -4.78
CA THR A 31 -1.27 -13.18 -5.22
C THR A 31 -0.50 -13.73 -4.03
N ALA A 32 0.41 -14.68 -4.27
CA ALA A 32 1.33 -15.18 -3.24
C ALA A 32 2.78 -14.72 -3.52
N GLY A 33 2.95 -13.77 -4.45
CA GLY A 33 4.23 -13.20 -4.88
C GLY A 33 4.56 -11.94 -4.10
N GLU A 34 5.46 -11.13 -4.66
CA GLU A 34 5.75 -9.78 -4.18
C GLU A 34 4.84 -8.76 -4.90
N LEU A 35 4.32 -7.77 -4.17
CA LEU A 35 3.62 -6.62 -4.74
C LEU A 35 4.47 -5.35 -4.58
N ALA A 36 4.79 -4.71 -5.71
CA ALA A 36 5.43 -3.40 -5.74
C ALA A 36 4.55 -2.38 -6.45
N VAL A 37 4.21 -1.28 -5.78
CA VAL A 37 3.44 -0.17 -6.34
C VAL A 37 4.26 1.12 -6.31
N TRP A 38 4.39 1.75 -7.47
CA TRP A 38 4.97 3.08 -7.61
C TRP A 38 3.97 4.07 -8.17
N ASP A 39 3.73 5.15 -7.43
CA ASP A 39 2.94 6.27 -7.91
C ASP A 39 3.71 7.60 -7.85
N SER A 40 3.55 8.34 -8.93
CA SER A 40 4.08 9.70 -9.11
C SER A 40 3.10 10.56 -9.91
N GLY A 41 1.87 10.07 -10.05
CA GLY A 41 0.76 10.78 -10.66
C GLY A 41 0.25 11.92 -9.79
N ALA A 42 -0.87 12.51 -10.16
CA ALA A 42 -1.60 13.41 -9.28
C ALA A 42 -2.99 12.80 -9.04
N GLY A 43 -3.42 12.67 -7.80
CA GLY A 43 -4.60 11.89 -7.44
C GLY A 43 -4.30 10.96 -6.28
N ASP A 44 -5.35 10.30 -5.80
CA ASP A 44 -5.24 9.44 -4.61
C ASP A 44 -4.76 8.04 -5.00
N LEU A 45 -3.89 7.44 -4.17
CA LEU A 45 -3.45 6.05 -4.31
C LEU A 45 -4.11 5.18 -3.25
N ALA A 46 -4.82 4.13 -3.69
CA ALA A 46 -5.35 3.08 -2.81
C ALA A 46 -4.73 1.72 -3.16
N VAL A 47 -4.07 1.08 -2.19
CA VAL A 47 -3.50 -0.27 -2.34
C VAL A 47 -4.19 -1.21 -1.36
N TRP A 48 -4.67 -2.33 -1.90
CA TRP A 48 -5.27 -3.41 -1.13
C TRP A 48 -4.57 -4.73 -1.44
N ASP A 49 -3.88 -5.27 -0.44
CA ASP A 49 -3.21 -6.56 -0.50
C ASP A 49 -3.84 -7.55 0.49
N SER A 50 -4.03 -8.79 0.04
CA SER A 50 -4.59 -9.84 0.88
C SER A 50 -3.77 -11.10 0.97
N ALA A 51 -2.61 -11.22 0.32
CA ALA A 51 -1.90 -12.50 0.25
C ALA A 51 -0.42 -12.44 -0.20
N SER A 52 0.14 -11.28 -0.56
CA SER A 52 1.55 -11.20 -0.98
C SER A 52 2.47 -11.58 0.16
N LYS A 53 3.69 -12.03 -0.18
CA LYS A 53 4.75 -12.20 0.82
C LYS A 53 5.23 -10.86 1.32
N ASP A 54 5.58 -9.98 0.37
CA ASP A 54 6.10 -8.66 0.66
C ASP A 54 5.28 -7.63 -0.12
N LEU A 55 4.88 -6.56 0.57
CA LEU A 55 4.23 -5.40 -0.03
C LEU A 55 5.14 -4.18 0.10
N ALA A 56 5.51 -3.60 -1.04
CA ALA A 56 6.22 -2.33 -1.13
C ALA A 56 5.37 -1.30 -1.86
N VAL A 57 5.03 -0.21 -1.18
CA VAL A 57 4.33 0.94 -1.76
C VAL A 57 5.22 2.16 -1.66
N TRP A 58 5.45 2.84 -2.79
CA TRP A 58 6.05 4.16 -2.78
C TRP A 58 5.20 5.13 -3.58
N ASP A 59 4.73 6.16 -2.89
CA ASP A 59 4.01 7.29 -3.44
C ASP A 59 4.82 8.60 -3.34
N SER A 60 4.75 9.38 -4.40
CA SER A 60 5.32 10.73 -4.51
C SER A 60 4.34 11.73 -5.11
N ALA A 61 3.08 11.31 -5.29
CA ALA A 61 1.99 12.08 -5.85
C ALA A 61 1.47 13.13 -4.86
N PRO A 62 1.00 14.30 -5.34
CA PRO A 62 0.04 15.07 -4.57
C PRO A 62 -1.32 14.33 -4.57
N GLY A 63 -1.80 13.95 -3.38
CA GLY A 63 -2.99 13.14 -3.16
C GLY A 63 -2.88 12.34 -1.85
N ASP A 64 -3.97 11.69 -1.46
CA ASP A 64 -3.98 10.83 -0.26
C ASP A 64 -3.49 9.42 -0.60
N LEU A 65 -2.70 8.81 0.30
CA LEU A 65 -2.27 7.42 0.22
C LEU A 65 -3.00 6.56 1.25
N ALA A 66 -3.71 5.54 0.79
CA ALA A 66 -4.30 4.50 1.63
C ALA A 66 -3.71 3.12 1.31
N VAL A 67 -3.10 2.48 2.30
CA VAL A 67 -2.57 1.11 2.19
C VAL A 67 -3.27 0.20 3.18
N TRP A 68 -3.79 -0.92 2.67
CA TRP A 68 -4.42 -1.98 3.45
C TRP A 68 -3.72 -3.31 3.14
N ASP A 69 -3.06 -3.87 4.14
CA ASP A 69 -2.47 -5.20 4.08
C ASP A 69 -3.10 -6.12 5.12
N SER A 70 -3.44 -7.33 4.69
CA SER A 70 -4.05 -8.34 5.53
C SER A 70 -3.17 -9.54 5.85
N VAL A 71 -2.15 -9.84 5.03
CA VAL A 71 -1.48 -11.17 5.08
C VAL A 71 0.04 -11.14 4.80
N SER A 72 0.65 -10.02 4.38
CA SER A 72 2.09 -10.00 4.12
C SER A 72 2.98 -10.31 5.33
N GLU A 73 4.16 -10.86 5.03
CA GLU A 73 5.24 -11.05 6.00
C GLU A 73 5.91 -9.70 6.29
N ASP A 74 6.13 -8.88 5.26
CA ASP A 74 6.74 -7.56 5.38
C ASP A 74 5.93 -6.50 4.61
N LEU A 75 5.64 -5.37 5.27
CA LEU A 75 5.02 -4.19 4.69
C LEU A 75 5.96 -2.98 4.76
N ALA A 76 6.33 -2.45 3.60
CA ALA A 76 7.06 -1.19 3.46
C ALA A 76 6.20 -0.14 2.74
N VAL A 77 5.94 0.98 3.42
CA VAL A 77 5.23 2.13 2.84
C VAL A 77 6.14 3.36 2.89
N TRP A 78 6.34 3.98 1.74
CA TRP A 78 7.06 5.23 1.61
C TRP A 78 6.18 6.29 0.93
N ASP A 79 5.76 7.31 1.69
CA ASP A 79 5.02 8.45 1.16
C ASP A 79 5.87 9.73 1.19
N ALA A 80 6.10 10.32 0.01
CA ALA A 80 6.73 11.62 -0.17
C ALA A 80 5.81 12.65 -0.83
N GLY A 81 4.52 12.32 -0.92
CA GLY A 81 3.47 13.11 -1.52
C GLY A 81 3.03 14.31 -0.70
N SER A 82 1.90 14.89 -1.09
CA SER A 82 1.22 15.91 -0.30
C SER A 82 -0.25 15.55 -0.17
N GLY A 83 -0.59 14.94 0.96
CA GLY A 83 -1.92 14.48 1.37
C GLY A 83 -1.81 13.67 2.66
N ASP A 84 -2.90 12.99 3.03
CA ASP A 84 -2.94 12.13 4.21
C ASP A 84 -2.39 10.73 3.90
N LEU A 85 -1.62 10.16 4.83
CA LEU A 85 -1.18 8.76 4.80
C LEU A 85 -1.99 7.92 5.79
N ALA A 86 -2.69 6.92 5.28
CA ALA A 86 -3.37 5.89 6.07
C ALA A 86 -2.79 4.50 5.79
N VAL A 87 -2.21 3.86 6.80
CA VAL A 87 -1.69 2.49 6.72
C VAL A 87 -2.43 1.60 7.71
N TRP A 88 -2.96 0.48 7.22
CA TRP A 88 -3.57 -0.57 8.03
C TRP A 88 -2.91 -1.90 7.72
N ASP A 89 -2.24 -2.46 8.73
CA ASP A 89 -1.56 -3.75 8.66
C ASP A 89 -2.18 -4.72 9.67
N ALA A 90 -2.79 -5.81 9.19
CA ALA A 90 -3.38 -6.84 10.04
C ALA A 90 -2.47 -8.02 10.35
N THR A 91 -1.22 -7.93 9.95
CA THR A 91 -0.24 -9.01 10.03
C THR A 91 0.65 -8.84 11.25
N PRO A 92 1.22 -9.93 11.80
CA PRO A 92 2.23 -9.85 12.83
C PRO A 92 3.65 -9.64 12.26
N GLY A 93 3.76 -9.19 11.00
CA GLY A 93 4.99 -9.02 10.23
C GLY A 93 5.79 -7.77 10.57
N ASP A 94 6.82 -7.48 9.78
CA ASP A 94 7.59 -6.24 9.92
C ASP A 94 6.88 -5.10 9.15
N LEU A 95 6.40 -4.10 9.90
CA LEU A 95 5.86 -2.87 9.34
C LEU A 95 6.89 -1.74 9.36
N SER A 96 7.19 -1.20 8.18
CA SER A 96 8.01 0.00 7.99
C SER A 96 7.20 1.08 7.27
N VAL A 97 6.89 2.17 7.97
CA VAL A 97 6.22 3.35 7.39
C VAL A 97 7.14 4.56 7.46
N TRP A 98 7.39 5.19 6.32
CA TRP A 98 7.98 6.51 6.23
C TRP A 98 7.02 7.46 5.54
N ASP A 99 6.86 8.63 6.14
CA ASP A 99 6.00 9.69 5.65
C ASP A 99 6.74 11.02 5.72
N ALA A 100 6.79 11.74 4.60
CA ALA A 100 7.18 13.14 4.54
C ALA A 100 6.11 14.05 3.94
N ALA A 101 4.87 13.56 3.85
CA ALA A 101 3.72 14.37 3.53
C ALA A 101 3.48 15.44 4.59
N SER A 102 2.68 16.44 4.23
CA SER A 102 2.50 17.66 5.02
C SER A 102 1.27 17.63 5.92
N ASP A 103 0.39 16.64 5.77
CA ASP A 103 -0.91 16.57 6.41
C ASP A 103 -0.91 15.50 7.54
N ASP A 104 -1.84 14.53 7.55
CA ASP A 104 -2.00 13.58 8.65
C ASP A 104 -1.44 12.18 8.36
N LEU A 105 -0.74 11.62 9.35
CA LEU A 105 -0.28 10.21 9.37
C LEU A 105 -1.13 9.37 10.32
N SER A 106 -1.77 8.33 9.79
CA SER A 106 -2.51 7.33 10.55
C SER A 106 -1.98 5.92 10.28
N VAL A 107 -1.37 5.30 11.29
CA VAL A 107 -0.88 3.91 11.22
C VAL A 107 -1.62 3.04 12.23
N TRP A 108 -2.21 1.96 11.73
CA TRP A 108 -2.71 0.86 12.55
C TRP A 108 -1.95 -0.42 12.21
N ASP A 109 -1.34 -1.00 13.23
CA ASP A 109 -0.56 -2.23 13.13
C ASP A 109 -1.10 -3.25 14.14
N ARG A 110 -1.36 -4.47 13.67
CA ARG A 110 -1.74 -5.59 14.53
C ARG A 110 -0.50 -6.23 15.14
N ALA A 111 -0.17 -5.77 16.34
CA ALA A 111 0.91 -6.36 17.13
C ALA A 111 0.85 -7.92 17.24
N PRO A 112 2.02 -8.60 17.14
CA PRO A 112 2.11 -10.04 17.33
C PRO A 112 1.57 -10.45 18.70
N GLN A 113 0.72 -11.48 18.72
CA GLN A 113 0.19 -12.03 19.96
C GLN A 113 1.35 -12.63 20.77
N PRO A 114 1.58 -12.24 22.05
CA PRO A 114 2.57 -12.94 22.86
C PRO A 114 2.14 -14.40 22.99
N LEU A 115 3.04 -15.34 22.70
CA LEU A 115 2.83 -16.77 22.96
C LEU A 115 2.44 -16.93 24.43
N ALA A 116 1.19 -17.31 24.68
CA ALA A 116 0.76 -17.71 26.01
C ALA A 116 1.54 -18.99 26.37
N ALA A 117 2.45 -18.86 27.35
CA ALA A 117 3.19 -19.98 27.95
C ALA A 117 2.29 -20.83 28.85
#